data_AF-A0AAN6RJF8-F1
#
_entry.id   AF-A0AAN6RJF8-F1
#
_cell.length_a   1.000
_cell.length_b   1.000
_cell.length_c   1.000
_cell.angle_alpha   90.00
_cell.angle_beta   90.00
_cell.angle_gamma   90.00
#
_symmetry.space_group_name_H-M   'P 1'
#
loop_
_entity.id
_entity.type
_entity.pdbx_description
1 polymer ?
#
loop_
_entity_poly.entity_id
_entity_poly.type
_entity_poly.pdbx_seq_one_letter_code
_entity_poly.pdbx_strand_id
1 'polypeptide(L)'
;MSSRRRQSTAMNTPSRSSATVISGSSGPRRVAVGSTEDVELPPYRKPSHTLTDAAKTKLRELNDRAIGQSKENSRKAGDRITEAAALVLDALRDRQEAVAKERTKWDKGIDLDNREDEEGQLVFLEEQVDDYMKKSEEAMRAVIDNDMAAQRIEDSLKWLRDHAPGQLERDFASQRTQLQSQARRTQTDNSDGTQVSVGPTPGPTPLDGSRPSLTGTSEMYAEYVNRRRDEYTSISFSGRYSRNEAYTNFKKMVHDAKYGDDRPLPHPDTWFTETGSPAPGVTGHGTNDDDDDDDDDDIVVERATTSIRCPLTFQSFKEPFTSSKCPHTFEQHAIFELIRKSSVRLRGGEKAVTCPVTGCDQLLTVNDLRKDPIIVRKIKRMQREEARKAEELDAEDEDFSISPQPNRASQAQIKMSSSSRLQAPLA
;
A
#
# COMPACT_ATOMS: atom_id res chain seq x y z
N MET A 1 -34.64 29.21 -17.84
CA MET A 1 -35.03 27.85 -17.41
C MET A 1 -34.00 27.38 -16.41
N SER A 2 -34.34 27.46 -15.12
CA SER A 2 -33.44 27.14 -14.01
C SER A 2 -33.60 25.67 -13.64
N SER A 3 -32.55 24.86 -13.83
CA SER A 3 -32.50 23.49 -13.33
C SER A 3 -31.76 23.43 -12.00
N ARG A 4 -32.48 22.96 -10.98
CA ARG A 4 -32.08 22.91 -9.57
C ARG A 4 -31.09 21.77 -9.32
N ARG A 5 -29.99 22.09 -8.64
CA ARG A 5 -29.12 21.13 -7.94
C ARG A 5 -29.85 20.57 -6.72
N ARG A 6 -29.87 19.25 -6.55
CA ARG A 6 -30.27 18.57 -5.31
C ARG A 6 -29.01 18.29 -4.49
N GLN A 7 -28.91 18.86 -3.30
CA GLN A 7 -27.95 18.47 -2.27
C GLN A 7 -28.71 17.73 -1.17
N SER A 8 -28.19 16.58 -0.78
CA SER A 8 -28.73 15.74 0.29
C SER A 8 -28.14 16.19 1.63
N THR A 9 -29.00 16.48 2.60
CA THR A 9 -28.66 16.81 3.98
C THR A 9 -28.92 15.61 4.88
N ALA A 10 -27.86 15.02 5.45
CA ALA A 10 -27.98 14.14 6.61
C ALA A 10 -26.79 14.40 7.54
N MET A 11 -27.07 14.89 8.74
CA MET A 11 -26.13 15.13 9.83
C MET A 11 -26.46 14.22 11.01
N ASN A 12 -25.39 13.93 11.76
CA ASN A 12 -25.25 13.04 12.91
C ASN A 12 -26.28 13.19 14.04
N THR A 13 -26.54 12.08 14.74
CA THR A 13 -27.12 12.08 16.08
C THR A 13 -26.11 11.55 17.11
N PRO A 14 -25.96 12.22 18.28
CA PRO A 14 -25.20 11.70 19.41
C PRO A 14 -26.11 11.06 20.47
N SER A 15 -25.47 10.15 21.22
CA SER A 15 -25.91 9.48 22.44
C SER A 15 -26.17 10.40 23.63
N ARG A 16 -27.17 10.10 24.47
CA ARG A 16 -27.05 10.26 25.94
C ARG A 16 -28.19 9.62 26.75
N SER A 17 -27.75 9.07 27.87
CA SER A 17 -28.45 8.46 29.00
C SER A 17 -29.44 9.41 29.70
N SER A 18 -30.42 8.86 30.43
CA SER A 18 -30.90 9.43 31.70
C SER A 18 -31.76 8.45 32.49
N ALA A 19 -31.54 8.46 33.80
CA ALA A 19 -32.27 7.74 34.82
C ALA A 19 -33.46 8.55 35.37
N THR A 20 -34.32 7.83 36.09
CA THR A 20 -35.12 8.25 37.25
C THR A 20 -36.60 8.62 37.06
N VAL A 21 -37.43 7.61 37.39
CA VAL A 21 -38.57 7.57 38.36
C VAL A 21 -39.50 8.78 38.48
N ILE A 22 -40.82 8.54 38.33
CA ILE A 22 -41.87 8.73 39.37
C ILE A 22 -43.21 8.12 38.91
N SER A 23 -43.85 7.45 39.87
CA SER A 23 -45.09 6.67 39.81
C SER A 23 -46.38 7.45 39.52
N GLY A 24 -47.34 6.73 38.91
CA GLY A 24 -48.66 6.53 39.51
C GLY A 24 -49.87 7.26 38.92
N SER A 25 -50.65 6.58 38.07
CA SER A 25 -52.09 6.28 38.29
C SER A 25 -52.79 5.83 36.99
N SER A 26 -53.79 4.97 37.18
CA SER A 26 -54.35 4.02 36.22
C SER A 26 -55.35 4.59 35.21
N GLY A 27 -55.33 4.06 33.98
CA GLY A 27 -56.42 4.11 33.00
C GLY A 27 -56.16 3.14 31.84
N PRO A 28 -57.15 2.38 31.33
CA PRO A 28 -56.90 1.25 30.45
C PRO A 28 -56.87 1.68 28.98
N ARG A 29 -55.75 1.45 28.27
CA ARG A 29 -55.75 1.51 26.80
C ARG A 29 -54.59 0.72 26.19
N ARG A 30 -54.98 -0.25 25.34
CA ARG A 30 -54.21 -0.92 24.26
C ARG A 30 -52.69 -0.91 24.43
N VAL A 31 -52.12 -2.02 24.88
CA VAL A 31 -50.67 -2.22 24.83
C VAL A 31 -50.29 -2.76 23.45
N ALA A 32 -49.64 -1.90 22.69
CA ALA A 32 -48.88 -2.26 21.51
C ALA A 32 -47.77 -3.25 21.90
N VAL A 33 -47.68 -4.36 21.19
CA VAL A 33 -46.57 -5.31 21.32
C VAL A 33 -45.33 -4.65 20.74
N GLY A 34 -44.52 -4.07 21.64
CA GLY A 34 -43.29 -3.38 21.33
C GLY A 34 -42.39 -3.39 22.54
N SER A 35 -41.59 -4.45 22.66
CA SER A 35 -40.38 -4.48 23.48
C SER A 35 -39.38 -5.38 22.75
N THR A 36 -38.39 -4.77 22.11
CA THR A 36 -37.13 -5.43 21.83
C THR A 36 -36.54 -5.78 23.18
N GLU A 37 -36.81 -7.00 23.65
CA GLU A 37 -36.02 -7.58 24.73
C GLU A 37 -34.56 -7.55 24.25
N ASP A 38 -33.69 -6.89 25.02
CA ASP A 38 -32.26 -7.16 24.97
C ASP A 38 -32.11 -8.66 25.30
N VAL A 39 -32.05 -9.49 24.25
CA VAL A 39 -31.79 -10.92 24.40
C VAL A 39 -30.34 -11.03 24.81
N GLU A 40 -30.10 -11.01 26.13
CA GLU A 40 -28.78 -11.28 26.70
C GLU A 40 -28.40 -12.72 26.30
N LEU A 41 -27.46 -12.82 25.36
CA LEU A 41 -26.98 -14.11 24.89
C LEU A 41 -26.37 -14.87 26.08
N PRO A 42 -26.60 -16.19 26.19
CA PRO A 42 -26.01 -16.96 27.26
C PRO A 42 -24.48 -16.84 27.21
N PRO A 43 -23.81 -16.86 28.37
CA PRO A 43 -22.35 -16.73 28.43
C PRO A 43 -21.71 -17.83 27.57
N TYR A 44 -20.71 -17.44 26.79
CA TYR A 44 -20.01 -18.36 25.90
C TYR A 44 -19.44 -19.54 26.70
N ARG A 45 -19.81 -20.76 26.30
CA ARG A 45 -19.29 -21.98 26.90
C ARG A 45 -18.16 -22.55 26.04
N LYS A 46 -17.00 -22.76 26.66
CA LYS A 46 -15.84 -23.37 26.01
C LYS A 46 -16.16 -24.77 25.46
N PRO A 47 -15.55 -25.17 24.32
CA PRO A 47 -15.74 -26.51 23.78
C PRO A 47 -15.33 -27.59 24.78
N SER A 48 -16.13 -28.66 24.87
CA SER A 48 -15.84 -29.79 25.76
C SER A 48 -15.28 -31.02 25.04
N HIS A 49 -15.24 -30.99 23.72
CA HIS A 49 -14.77 -32.08 22.87
C HIS A 49 -13.87 -31.54 21.75
N THR A 50 -13.04 -32.43 21.20
CA THR A 50 -12.12 -32.13 20.11
C THR A 50 -12.85 -31.83 18.80
N LEU A 51 -12.12 -31.34 17.80
CA LEU A 51 -12.68 -31.05 16.48
C LEU A 51 -13.16 -32.32 15.78
N THR A 52 -14.40 -32.30 15.30
CA THR A 52 -14.94 -33.33 14.40
C THR A 52 -14.30 -33.22 13.02
N ASP A 53 -14.33 -34.29 12.23
CA ASP A 53 -13.78 -34.27 10.86
C ASP A 53 -14.49 -33.22 9.99
N ALA A 54 -15.80 -33.04 10.16
CA ALA A 54 -16.55 -31.97 9.51
C ALA A 54 -16.04 -30.57 9.90
N ALA A 55 -15.68 -30.35 11.17
CA ALA A 55 -15.10 -29.10 11.63
C ALA A 55 -13.68 -28.90 11.09
N LYS A 56 -12.86 -29.97 11.01
CA LYS A 56 -11.53 -29.95 10.40
C LYS A 56 -11.61 -29.56 8.92
N THR A 57 -12.59 -30.07 8.17
CA THR A 57 -12.83 -29.69 6.77
C THR A 57 -13.24 -28.22 6.64
N LYS A 58 -14.21 -27.76 7.44
CA LYS A 58 -14.62 -26.34 7.43
C LYS A 58 -13.47 -25.39 7.74
N LEU A 59 -12.57 -25.79 8.64
CA LEU A 59 -11.38 -25.00 8.98
C LEU A 59 -10.39 -24.93 7.81
N ARG A 60 -10.30 -25.98 6.98
CA ARG A 60 -9.51 -25.95 5.74
C ARG A 60 -10.12 -25.02 4.70
N GLU A 61 -11.45 -24.93 4.65
CA GLU A 61 -12.20 -24.09 3.71
C GLU A 61 -12.27 -22.60 4.11
N LEU A 62 -11.70 -22.21 5.27
CA LEU A 62 -11.70 -20.83 5.73
C LEU A 62 -10.84 -19.93 4.81
N ASN A 63 -11.53 -19.35 3.83
CA ASN A 63 -11.31 -18.10 3.12
C ASN A 63 -9.88 -17.71 2.67
N ASP A 64 -9.34 -18.42 1.69
CA ASP A 64 -8.15 -18.00 0.94
C ASP A 64 -8.46 -16.86 -0.07
N ARG A 65 -9.70 -16.77 -0.58
CA ARG A 65 -10.05 -15.85 -1.69
C ARG A 65 -10.07 -14.38 -1.28
N ALA A 66 -10.68 -14.04 -0.14
CA ALA A 66 -10.75 -12.64 0.30
C ALA A 66 -9.36 -12.11 0.69
N ILE A 67 -8.51 -12.98 1.26
CA ILE A 67 -7.11 -12.66 1.57
C ILE A 67 -6.35 -12.34 0.28
N GLY A 68 -6.47 -13.19 -0.74
CA GLY A 68 -5.87 -12.94 -2.04
C GLY A 68 -6.34 -11.62 -2.68
N GLN A 69 -7.63 -11.30 -2.57
CA GLN A 69 -8.17 -10.01 -3.03
C GLN A 69 -7.61 -8.83 -2.23
N SER A 70 -7.45 -8.98 -0.91
CA SER A 70 -6.86 -7.94 -0.06
C SER A 70 -5.42 -7.64 -0.48
N LYS A 71 -4.59 -8.66 -0.69
CA LYS A 71 -3.19 -8.48 -1.15
C LYS A 71 -3.12 -7.82 -2.52
N GLU A 72 -3.96 -8.27 -3.45
CA GLU A 72 -4.06 -7.67 -4.79
C GLU A 72 -4.46 -6.20 -4.73
N ASN A 73 -5.42 -5.85 -3.88
CA ASN A 73 -5.86 -4.49 -3.67
C ASN A 73 -4.77 -3.64 -3.02
N SER A 74 -4.05 -4.16 -2.02
CA SER A 74 -2.90 -3.49 -1.41
C SER A 74 -1.83 -3.19 -2.44
N ARG A 75 -1.44 -4.16 -3.27
CA ARG A 75 -0.47 -3.96 -4.35
C ARG A 75 -0.90 -2.83 -5.30
N LYS A 76 -2.13 -2.91 -5.82
CA LYS A 76 -2.67 -1.88 -6.71
C LYS A 76 -2.77 -0.51 -6.06
N ALA A 77 -3.07 -0.44 -4.77
CA ALA A 77 -3.10 0.81 -4.03
C ALA A 77 -1.70 1.41 -3.93
N GLY A 78 -0.67 0.60 -3.61
CA GLY A 78 0.72 1.03 -3.57
C GLY A 78 1.22 1.56 -4.92
N ASP A 79 0.90 0.87 -6.01
CA ASP A 79 1.25 1.31 -7.37
C ASP A 79 0.62 2.67 -7.70
N ARG A 80 -0.68 2.84 -7.39
CA ARG A 80 -1.40 4.10 -7.64
C ARG A 80 -0.90 5.26 -6.78
N ILE A 81 -0.58 5.01 -5.52
CA ILE A 81 0.01 6.03 -4.63
C ILE A 81 1.35 6.48 -5.22
N THR A 82 2.17 5.53 -5.66
CA THR A 82 3.49 5.81 -6.27
C THR A 82 3.37 6.60 -7.56
N GLU A 83 2.44 6.22 -8.45
CA GLU A 83 2.19 6.92 -9.70
C GLU A 83 1.65 8.34 -9.46
N ALA A 84 0.68 8.50 -8.56
CA ALA A 84 0.09 9.80 -8.28
C ALA A 84 1.09 10.75 -7.61
N ALA A 85 1.92 10.26 -6.69
CA ALA A 85 3.03 11.01 -6.11
C ALA A 85 4.03 11.50 -7.17
N ALA A 86 4.40 10.64 -8.11
CA ALA A 86 5.28 11.01 -9.22
C ALA A 86 4.66 12.11 -10.09
N LEU A 87 3.40 11.93 -10.51
CA LEU A 87 2.71 12.87 -11.39
C LEU A 87 2.57 14.27 -10.78
N VAL A 88 2.26 14.34 -9.48
CA VAL A 88 2.13 15.63 -8.78
C VAL A 88 3.48 16.34 -8.68
N LEU A 89 4.56 15.62 -8.37
CA LEU A 89 5.90 16.19 -8.31
C LEU A 89 6.43 16.61 -9.69
N ASP A 90 6.18 15.80 -10.72
CA ASP A 90 6.53 16.15 -12.11
C ASP A 90 5.79 17.45 -12.54
N ALA A 91 4.50 17.57 -12.22
CA ALA A 91 3.72 18.77 -12.52
C ALA A 91 4.21 20.02 -11.74
N LEU A 92 4.63 19.85 -10.49
CA LEU A 92 5.25 20.95 -9.71
C LEU A 92 6.54 21.40 -10.37
N ARG A 93 7.39 20.45 -10.79
CA ARG A 93 8.65 20.75 -11.47
C ARG A 93 8.41 21.49 -12.78
N ASP A 94 7.47 21.05 -13.60
CA ASP A 94 7.12 21.74 -14.85
C ASP A 94 6.68 23.19 -14.57
N ARG A 95 5.90 23.42 -13.51
CA ARG A 95 5.51 24.78 -13.07
C ARG A 95 6.70 25.60 -12.57
N GLN A 96 7.61 25.00 -11.79
CA GLN A 96 8.85 25.66 -11.33
C GLN A 96 9.73 26.07 -12.52
N GLU A 97 9.91 25.19 -13.51
CA GLU A 97 10.66 25.49 -14.73
C GLU A 97 9.99 26.63 -15.53
N ALA A 98 8.66 26.67 -15.62
CA ALA A 98 7.93 27.75 -16.27
C ALA A 98 8.12 29.11 -15.55
N VAL A 99 7.95 29.14 -14.22
CA VAL A 99 8.21 30.36 -13.42
C VAL A 99 9.67 30.80 -13.53
N ALA A 100 10.62 29.85 -13.53
CA ALA A 100 12.04 30.17 -13.69
C ALA A 100 12.32 30.85 -15.04
N LYS A 101 11.65 30.44 -16.12
CA LYS A 101 11.75 31.13 -17.42
C LYS A 101 11.16 32.54 -17.35
N GLU A 102 9.97 32.71 -16.76
CA GLU A 102 9.35 34.04 -16.63
C GLU A 102 10.19 34.97 -15.73
N ARG A 103 10.81 34.46 -14.66
CA ARG A 103 11.77 35.21 -13.84
C ARG A 103 12.88 35.85 -14.66
N THR A 104 13.43 35.13 -15.64
CA THR A 104 14.46 35.72 -16.52
C THR A 104 13.94 36.88 -17.38
N LYS A 105 12.64 36.96 -17.66
CA LYS A 105 12.01 38.09 -18.36
C LYS A 105 11.70 39.24 -17.40
N TRP A 106 11.19 38.93 -16.21
CA TRP A 106 10.94 39.92 -15.16
C TRP A 106 12.22 40.62 -14.72
N ASP A 107 13.34 39.89 -14.60
CA ASP A 107 14.65 40.47 -14.29
C ASP A 107 15.16 41.43 -15.38
N LYS A 108 14.68 41.26 -16.62
CA LYS A 108 14.90 42.20 -17.73
C LYS A 108 13.88 43.35 -17.78
N GLY A 109 12.95 43.41 -16.83
CA GLY A 109 11.90 44.42 -16.74
C GLY A 109 10.74 44.23 -17.72
N ILE A 110 10.56 43.04 -18.27
CA ILE A 110 9.49 42.72 -19.23
C ILE A 110 8.34 42.04 -18.47
N ASP A 111 7.09 42.46 -18.73
CA ASP A 111 5.85 41.82 -18.23
C ASP A 111 5.79 41.61 -16.71
N LEU A 112 6.07 42.68 -15.95
CA LEU A 112 6.16 42.65 -14.48
C LEU A 112 4.80 42.53 -13.77
N ASP A 113 3.70 42.82 -14.45
CA ASP A 113 2.37 42.97 -13.82
C ASP A 113 1.89 41.69 -13.13
N ASN A 114 2.30 40.51 -13.64
CA ASN A 114 1.87 39.21 -13.12
C ASN A 114 2.88 38.55 -12.16
N ARG A 115 4.03 39.20 -11.89
CA ARG A 115 5.13 38.57 -11.14
C ARG A 115 4.72 38.10 -9.75
N GLU A 116 4.13 38.99 -8.95
CA GLU A 116 3.77 38.69 -7.56
C GLU A 116 2.74 37.56 -7.48
N ASP A 117 1.74 37.60 -8.36
CA ASP A 117 0.69 36.57 -8.44
C ASP A 117 1.27 35.21 -8.83
N GLU A 118 2.15 35.16 -9.83
CA GLU A 118 2.76 33.91 -10.29
C GLU A 118 3.71 33.29 -9.27
N GLU A 119 4.54 34.11 -8.62
CA GLU A 119 5.44 33.66 -7.55
C GLU A 119 4.64 33.21 -6.33
N GLY A 120 3.58 33.93 -5.95
CA GLY A 120 2.69 33.55 -4.85
C GLY A 120 1.95 32.24 -5.12
N GLN A 121 1.46 32.03 -6.34
CA GLN A 121 0.83 30.76 -6.74
C GLN A 121 1.81 29.59 -6.68
N LEU A 122 3.08 29.80 -7.07
CA LEU A 122 4.09 28.76 -6.99
C LEU A 122 4.34 28.33 -5.54
N VAL A 123 4.52 29.28 -4.63
CA VAL A 123 4.73 29.00 -3.20
C VAL A 123 3.54 28.23 -2.62
N PHE A 124 2.31 28.66 -2.95
CA PHE A 124 1.10 27.97 -2.50
C PHE A 124 0.97 26.54 -3.06
N LEU A 125 1.41 26.31 -4.30
CA LEU A 125 1.44 24.99 -4.89
C LEU A 125 2.50 24.09 -4.24
N GLU A 126 3.69 24.64 -3.96
CA GLU A 126 4.77 23.93 -3.26
C GLU A 126 4.30 23.42 -1.89
N GLU A 127 3.64 24.26 -1.10
CA GLU A 127 3.09 23.87 0.21
C GLU A 127 2.05 22.74 0.10
N GLN A 128 1.12 22.84 -0.86
CA GLN A 128 0.11 21.79 -1.08
C GLN A 128 0.73 20.47 -1.52
N VAL A 129 1.75 20.53 -2.39
CA VAL A 129 2.45 19.34 -2.85
C VAL A 129 3.20 18.71 -1.69
N ASP A 130 3.87 19.47 -0.83
CA ASP A 130 4.55 18.93 0.34
C ASP A 130 3.58 18.23 1.33
N ASP A 131 2.40 18.79 1.56
CA ASP A 131 1.35 18.13 2.37
C ASP A 131 0.82 16.86 1.70
N TYR A 132 0.56 16.91 0.39
CA TYR A 132 0.17 15.73 -0.40
C TYR A 132 1.25 14.64 -0.32
N MET A 133 2.52 15.00 -0.38
CA MET A 133 3.63 14.07 -0.30
C MET A 133 3.72 13.37 1.06
N LYS A 134 3.52 14.10 2.16
CA LYS A 134 3.44 13.51 3.51
C LYS A 134 2.29 12.49 3.59
N LYS A 135 1.11 12.87 3.12
CA LYS A 135 -0.08 11.98 3.09
C LYS A 135 0.13 10.75 2.22
N SER A 136 0.81 10.89 1.08
CA SER A 136 1.11 9.77 0.18
C SER A 136 2.06 8.76 0.83
N GLU A 137 3.04 9.25 1.59
CA GLU A 137 4.00 8.40 2.29
C GLU A 137 3.33 7.66 3.47
N GLU A 138 2.49 8.33 4.24
CA GLU A 138 1.65 7.72 5.28
C GLU A 138 0.71 6.66 4.69
N ALA A 139 0.06 6.96 3.57
CA ALA A 139 -0.81 6.03 2.87
C ALA A 139 -0.03 4.80 2.36
N MET A 140 1.20 4.99 1.88
CA MET A 140 2.05 3.88 1.43
C MET A 140 2.40 2.94 2.59
N ARG A 141 2.76 3.48 3.76
CA ARG A 141 2.98 2.69 4.99
C ARG A 141 1.72 1.91 5.39
N ALA A 142 0.55 2.55 5.35
CA ALA A 142 -0.72 1.92 5.67
C ALA A 142 -1.08 0.77 4.71
N VAL A 143 -0.79 0.92 3.40
CA VAL A 143 -0.99 -0.13 2.40
C VAL A 143 -0.10 -1.35 2.68
N ILE A 144 1.18 -1.13 3.01
CA ILE A 144 2.11 -2.20 3.39
C ILE A 144 1.60 -2.92 4.65
N ASP A 145 1.11 -2.17 5.63
CA ASP A 145 0.57 -2.74 6.86
C ASP A 145 -0.69 -3.58 6.63
N ASN A 146 -1.54 -3.16 5.69
CA ASN A 146 -2.70 -3.94 5.27
C ASN A 146 -2.29 -5.24 4.57
N ASP A 147 -1.26 -5.22 3.73
CA ASP A 147 -0.71 -6.43 3.10
C ASP A 147 -0.13 -7.40 4.14
N MET A 148 0.64 -6.88 5.10
CA MET A 148 1.19 -7.65 6.22
C MET A 148 0.08 -8.20 7.13
N ALA A 149 -1.00 -7.45 7.34
CA ALA A 149 -2.17 -7.94 8.06
C ALA A 149 -2.86 -9.10 7.33
N ALA A 150 -2.97 -9.04 6.00
CA ALA A 150 -3.51 -10.13 5.19
C ALA A 150 -2.62 -11.38 5.24
N GLN A 151 -1.29 -11.22 5.14
CA GLN A 151 -0.33 -12.32 5.31
C GLN A 151 -0.43 -12.95 6.70
N ARG A 152 -0.56 -12.14 7.74
CA ARG A 152 -0.71 -12.62 9.12
C ARG A 152 -1.97 -13.46 9.29
N ILE A 153 -3.08 -13.06 8.68
CA ILE A 153 -4.34 -13.85 8.72
C ILE A 153 -4.11 -15.22 8.05
N GLU A 154 -3.47 -15.24 6.87
CA GLU A 154 -3.15 -16.48 6.15
C GLU A 154 -2.27 -17.42 6.98
N ASP A 155 -1.17 -16.90 7.53
CA ASP A 155 -0.24 -17.66 8.37
C ASP A 155 -0.95 -18.20 9.62
N SER A 156 -1.84 -17.40 10.21
CA SER A 156 -2.62 -17.79 11.39
C SER A 156 -3.61 -18.92 11.08
N LEU A 157 -4.31 -18.84 9.94
CA LEU A 157 -5.23 -19.90 9.49
C LEU A 157 -4.49 -21.19 9.15
N LYS A 158 -3.32 -21.08 8.50
CA LYS A 158 -2.45 -22.22 8.22
C LYS A 158 -1.95 -22.86 9.51
N TRP A 159 -1.43 -22.06 10.44
CA TRP A 159 -0.97 -22.56 11.74
C TRP A 159 -2.10 -23.28 12.50
N LEU A 160 -3.30 -22.69 12.52
CA LEU A 160 -4.47 -23.27 13.17
C LEU A 160 -4.85 -24.62 12.54
N ARG A 161 -4.78 -24.75 11.21
CA ARG A 161 -5.04 -26.00 10.48
C ARG A 161 -4.08 -27.11 10.86
N ASP A 162 -2.81 -26.77 11.04
CA ASP A 162 -1.75 -27.74 11.28
C ASP A 162 -1.66 -28.14 12.76
N HIS A 163 -1.93 -27.21 13.69
CA HIS A 163 -1.65 -27.42 15.12
C HIS A 163 -2.90 -27.61 15.98
N ALA A 164 -4.04 -26.98 15.64
CA ALA A 164 -5.21 -27.01 16.51
C ALA A 164 -5.79 -28.41 16.75
N PRO A 165 -5.93 -29.29 15.74
CA PRO A 165 -6.45 -30.65 15.97
C PRO A 165 -5.62 -31.43 16.99
N GLY A 166 -4.30 -31.46 16.81
CA GLY A 166 -3.39 -32.22 17.67
C GLY A 166 -3.21 -31.60 19.06
N GLN A 167 -3.31 -30.28 19.19
CA GLN A 167 -3.31 -29.62 20.50
C GLN A 167 -4.59 -29.93 21.28
N LEU A 168 -5.76 -29.78 20.66
CA LEU A 168 -7.04 -30.05 21.30
C LEU A 168 -7.20 -31.53 21.70
N GLU A 169 -6.70 -32.46 20.88
CA GLU A 169 -6.69 -33.89 21.21
C GLU A 169 -5.83 -34.20 22.44
N ARG A 170 -4.65 -33.57 22.56
CA ARG A 170 -3.78 -33.69 23.74
C ARG A 170 -4.39 -33.06 25.00
N ASP A 171 -4.96 -31.87 24.88
CA ASP A 171 -5.59 -31.15 25.98
C ASP A 171 -6.80 -31.93 26.51
N PHE A 172 -7.63 -32.47 25.61
CA PHE A 172 -8.77 -33.31 25.95
C PHE A 172 -8.36 -34.59 26.67
N ALA A 173 -7.34 -35.30 26.17
CA ALA A 173 -6.83 -36.50 26.81
C ALA A 173 -6.28 -36.21 28.22
N SER A 174 -5.58 -35.08 28.39
CA SER A 174 -4.99 -34.66 29.66
C SER A 174 -6.06 -34.32 30.70
N GLN A 175 -7.04 -33.49 30.33
CA GLN A 175 -8.13 -33.11 31.23
C GLN A 175 -9.01 -34.31 31.61
N ARG A 176 -9.28 -35.21 30.65
CA ARG A 176 -10.04 -36.43 30.93
C ARG A 176 -9.32 -37.34 31.92
N THR A 177 -8.00 -37.48 31.80
CA THR A 177 -7.17 -38.26 32.73
C THR A 177 -7.18 -37.66 34.13
N GLN A 178 -7.07 -36.33 34.24
CA GLN A 178 -7.14 -35.61 35.51
C GLN A 178 -8.50 -35.84 36.21
N LEU A 179 -9.62 -35.68 35.50
CA LEU A 179 -10.96 -35.90 36.06
C LEU A 179 -11.17 -37.35 36.53
N GLN A 180 -10.67 -38.33 35.77
CA GLN A 180 -10.72 -39.75 36.18
C GLN A 180 -9.90 -40.01 37.45
N SER A 181 -8.72 -39.39 37.58
CA SER A 181 -7.86 -39.54 38.76
C SER A 181 -8.49 -38.92 40.02
N GLN A 182 -9.17 -37.78 39.89
CA GLN A 182 -9.87 -37.12 40.99
C GLN A 182 -11.07 -37.95 41.47
N ALA A 183 -11.88 -38.48 40.54
CA ALA A 183 -13.02 -39.33 40.88
C ALA A 183 -12.62 -40.60 41.64
N ARG A 184 -11.47 -41.21 41.30
CA ARG A 184 -10.94 -42.37 42.04
C ARG A 184 -10.50 -42.02 43.46
N ARG A 185 -9.88 -40.86 43.68
CA ARG A 185 -9.47 -40.42 45.03
C ARG A 185 -10.67 -40.21 45.95
N THR A 186 -11.75 -39.61 45.44
CA THR A 186 -12.98 -39.38 46.22
C THR A 186 -13.70 -40.68 46.61
N GLN A 187 -13.53 -41.77 45.84
CA GLN A 187 -14.07 -43.09 46.19
C GLN A 187 -13.28 -43.80 47.30
N THR A 188 -11.98 -43.56 47.41
CA THR A 188 -11.13 -44.20 48.43
C THR A 188 -11.29 -43.64 49.85
N ASP A 189 -11.82 -42.43 50.02
CA ASP A 189 -12.05 -41.82 51.35
C ASP A 189 -13.38 -42.22 52.01
N ASN A 190 -14.28 -42.90 51.29
CA ASN A 190 -15.52 -43.47 51.83
C ASN A 190 -15.42 -44.99 51.88
N SER A 191 -14.54 -45.52 52.74
CA SER A 191 -14.51 -46.95 53.06
C SER A 191 -15.32 -47.23 54.32
N ASP A 192 -16.63 -47.36 54.16
CA ASP A 192 -17.39 -48.37 54.89
C ASP A 192 -18.00 -49.33 53.86
N GLY A 193 -17.76 -50.62 54.07
CA GLY A 193 -17.64 -51.60 53.00
C GLY A 193 -18.93 -51.96 52.27
N THR A 194 -18.89 -51.92 50.93
CA THR A 194 -19.55 -52.93 50.09
C THR A 194 -18.86 -52.97 48.72
N GLN A 195 -18.18 -54.08 48.40
CA GLN A 195 -17.67 -54.31 47.04
C GLN A 195 -18.83 -54.68 46.11
N VAL A 196 -19.38 -53.68 45.42
CA VAL A 196 -20.24 -53.94 44.25
C VAL A 196 -19.36 -54.02 43.01
N SER A 197 -19.26 -55.22 42.42
CA SER A 197 -18.63 -55.44 41.13
C SER A 197 -19.51 -54.81 40.03
N VAL A 198 -19.21 -53.57 39.68
CA VAL A 198 -19.84 -52.93 38.52
C VAL A 198 -19.11 -53.46 37.29
N GLY A 199 -19.86 -54.13 36.39
CA GLY A 199 -19.37 -54.52 35.07
C GLY A 199 -18.91 -53.32 34.25
N PRO A 200 -18.52 -53.48 32.97
CA PRO A 200 -18.05 -52.38 32.13
C PRO A 200 -19.22 -51.42 31.80
N THR A 201 -19.62 -50.60 32.76
CA THR A 201 -20.49 -49.46 32.55
C THR A 201 -19.75 -48.43 31.69
N PRO A 202 -20.38 -47.89 30.63
CA PRO A 202 -19.83 -46.77 29.88
C PRO A 202 -19.43 -45.67 30.88
N GLY A 203 -18.18 -45.22 30.81
CA GLY A 203 -17.46 -44.56 31.91
C GLY A 203 -18.22 -43.45 32.65
N PRO A 204 -17.85 -43.16 33.92
CA PRO A 204 -18.61 -42.27 34.76
C PRO A 204 -18.64 -40.88 34.14
N THR A 205 -19.83 -40.41 33.80
CA THR A 205 -20.07 -38.97 33.73
C THR A 205 -19.87 -38.46 35.16
N PRO A 206 -18.96 -37.51 35.42
CA PRO A 206 -18.76 -36.99 36.77
C PRO A 206 -20.11 -36.56 37.35
N LEU A 207 -20.46 -37.05 38.55
CA LEU A 207 -21.74 -36.74 39.21
C LEU A 207 -21.90 -35.22 39.47
N ASP A 208 -20.80 -34.48 39.49
CA ASP A 208 -20.71 -33.02 39.58
C ASP A 208 -20.97 -32.29 38.24
N GLY A 209 -21.16 -33.02 37.14
CA GLY A 209 -21.40 -32.42 35.82
C GLY A 209 -20.20 -31.66 35.23
N SER A 210 -19.03 -31.71 35.87
CA SER A 210 -17.80 -31.08 35.42
C SER A 210 -17.31 -31.75 34.12
N ARG A 211 -17.16 -30.95 33.06
CA ARG A 211 -16.73 -31.38 31.72
C ARG A 211 -15.37 -30.79 31.40
N PRO A 212 -14.55 -31.46 30.56
CA PRO A 212 -13.38 -30.82 29.98
C PRO A 212 -13.75 -29.46 29.35
N SER A 213 -12.89 -28.47 29.54
CA SER A 213 -13.01 -27.12 29.01
C SER A 213 -11.77 -26.86 28.15
N LEU A 214 -11.92 -27.01 26.84
CA LEU A 214 -10.84 -26.85 25.87
C LEU A 214 -10.78 -25.40 25.40
N THR A 215 -9.58 -24.93 25.05
CA THR A 215 -9.41 -23.65 24.38
C THR A 215 -10.15 -23.67 23.05
N GLY A 216 -10.95 -22.64 22.76
CA GLY A 216 -11.70 -22.58 21.50
C GLY A 216 -10.77 -22.33 20.31
N THR A 217 -11.09 -22.85 19.12
CA THR A 217 -10.31 -22.55 17.91
C THR A 217 -10.28 -21.06 17.57
N SER A 218 -11.34 -20.33 17.92
CA SER A 218 -11.40 -18.87 17.80
C SER A 218 -10.46 -18.16 18.79
N GLU A 219 -10.33 -18.68 20.01
CA GLU A 219 -9.40 -18.16 21.03
C GLU A 219 -7.95 -18.42 20.61
N MET A 220 -7.64 -19.64 20.14
CA MET A 220 -6.33 -19.99 19.59
C MET A 220 -5.95 -19.10 18.39
N TYR A 221 -6.91 -18.85 17.49
CA TYR A 221 -6.70 -17.95 16.35
C TYR A 221 -6.46 -16.50 16.82
N ALA A 222 -7.28 -15.99 17.75
CA ALA A 222 -7.17 -14.63 18.27
C ALA A 222 -5.82 -14.41 18.99
N GLU A 223 -5.39 -15.37 19.81
CA GLU A 223 -4.10 -15.33 20.47
C GLU A 223 -2.94 -15.32 19.45
N TYR A 224 -2.98 -16.23 18.47
CA TYR A 224 -1.92 -16.33 17.47
C TYR A 224 -1.83 -15.08 16.58
N VAL A 225 -2.97 -14.58 16.07
CA VAL A 225 -3.01 -13.40 15.21
C VAL A 225 -2.60 -12.14 15.96
N ASN A 226 -2.94 -12.02 17.24
CA ASN A 226 -2.51 -10.88 18.07
C ASN A 226 -1.02 -10.95 18.38
N ARG A 227 -0.51 -12.13 18.77
CA ARG A 227 0.94 -12.31 18.98
C ARG A 227 1.75 -11.92 17.73
N ARG A 228 1.34 -12.39 16.56
CA ARG A 228 2.00 -12.02 15.28
C ARG A 228 1.85 -10.53 14.94
N ARG A 229 0.76 -9.89 15.38
CA ARG A 229 0.57 -8.44 15.24
C ARG A 229 1.58 -7.71 16.12
N ASP A 230 1.67 -8.09 17.39
CA ASP A 230 2.54 -7.46 18.36
C ASP A 230 4.02 -7.61 17.96
N GLU A 231 4.40 -8.82 17.52
CA GLU A 231 5.72 -9.12 16.92
C GLU A 231 6.03 -8.22 15.71
N TYR A 232 5.04 -7.95 14.85
CA TYR A 232 5.25 -7.07 13.70
C TYR A 232 5.33 -5.59 14.10
N THR A 233 4.49 -5.15 15.03
CA THR A 233 4.45 -3.76 15.49
C THR A 233 5.62 -3.38 16.40
N SER A 234 6.29 -4.36 17.01
CA SER A 234 7.51 -4.12 17.81
C SER A 234 8.75 -3.90 16.95
N ILE A 235 8.70 -4.25 15.66
CA ILE A 235 9.78 -3.94 14.71
C ILE A 235 9.78 -2.43 14.45
N SER A 236 10.97 -1.83 14.43
CA SER A 236 11.15 -0.41 14.10
C SER A 236 10.63 -0.06 12.70
N PHE A 237 10.34 1.22 12.47
CA PHE A 237 9.93 1.71 11.15
C PHE A 237 10.93 1.33 10.05
N SER A 238 12.23 1.51 10.32
CA SER A 238 13.27 1.07 9.38
C SER A 238 13.16 -0.42 9.08
N GLY A 239 13.04 -1.28 10.08
CA GLY A 239 12.92 -2.73 9.88
C GLY A 239 11.68 -3.14 9.06
N ARG A 240 10.57 -2.40 9.19
CA ARG A 240 9.31 -2.71 8.50
C ARG A 240 9.29 -2.23 7.05
N TYR A 241 9.79 -1.02 6.79
CA TYR A 241 9.54 -0.35 5.52
C TYR A 241 10.81 -0.15 4.67
N SER A 242 12.00 0.04 5.26
CA SER A 242 13.22 0.34 4.47
C SER A 242 13.58 -0.78 3.50
N ARG A 243 13.37 -2.04 3.91
CA ARG A 243 13.64 -3.25 3.11
C ARG A 243 12.43 -3.71 2.30
N ASN A 244 11.29 -3.03 2.44
CA ASN A 244 10.11 -3.37 1.66
C ASN A 244 10.29 -2.88 0.21
N GLU A 245 10.15 -3.79 -0.76
CA GLU A 245 10.34 -3.50 -2.19
C GLU A 245 9.39 -2.39 -2.66
N ALA A 246 8.13 -2.42 -2.24
CA ALA A 246 7.13 -1.42 -2.64
C ALA A 246 7.48 -0.04 -2.06
N TYR A 247 7.88 0.04 -0.79
CA TYR A 247 8.29 1.30 -0.17
C TYR A 247 9.57 1.86 -0.80
N THR A 248 10.55 0.99 -1.08
CA THR A 248 11.80 1.37 -1.77
C THR A 248 11.51 1.94 -3.15
N ASN A 249 10.61 1.31 -3.91
CA ASN A 249 10.22 1.80 -5.23
C ASN A 249 9.47 3.12 -5.14
N PHE A 250 8.59 3.30 -4.14
CA PHE A 250 7.95 4.58 -3.86
C PHE A 250 8.98 5.69 -3.59
N LYS A 251 9.96 5.45 -2.69
CA LYS A 251 11.02 6.43 -2.39
C LYS A 251 11.87 6.77 -3.60
N LYS A 252 12.28 5.76 -4.39
CA LYS A 252 12.99 5.97 -5.66
C LYS A 252 12.18 6.82 -6.64
N MET A 253 10.89 6.54 -6.76
CA MET A 253 9.98 7.26 -7.66
C MET A 253 9.86 8.73 -7.26
N VAL A 254 9.57 8.98 -5.98
CA VAL A 254 9.46 10.32 -5.41
C VAL A 254 10.76 11.10 -5.56
N HIS A 255 11.90 10.45 -5.31
CA HIS A 255 13.20 11.07 -5.42
C HIS A 255 13.52 11.48 -6.86
N ASP A 256 13.37 10.60 -7.85
CA ASP A 256 13.64 10.95 -9.25
C ASP A 256 12.59 11.95 -9.82
N ALA A 257 11.37 12.03 -9.27
CA ALA A 257 10.45 13.11 -9.61
C ALA A 257 10.96 14.47 -9.11
N LYS A 258 11.40 14.52 -7.84
CA LYS A 258 11.79 15.76 -7.16
C LYS A 258 13.17 16.28 -7.58
N TYR A 259 14.14 15.39 -7.75
CA TYR A 259 15.54 15.74 -7.96
C TYR A 259 16.09 15.27 -9.31
N GLY A 260 15.33 14.46 -10.08
CA GLY A 260 15.85 13.86 -11.30
C GLY A 260 17.15 13.09 -11.06
N ASP A 261 18.17 13.45 -11.84
CA ASP A 261 19.52 12.87 -11.76
C ASP A 261 20.51 13.77 -10.99
N ASP A 262 20.04 14.83 -10.34
CA ASP A 262 20.90 15.84 -9.71
C ASP A 262 21.45 15.40 -8.35
N ARG A 263 20.76 14.48 -7.67
CA ARG A 263 21.14 13.95 -6.34
C ARG A 263 20.99 12.42 -6.31
N PRO A 264 21.87 11.67 -5.65
CA PRO A 264 21.64 10.25 -5.40
C PRO A 264 20.55 10.05 -4.32
N LEU A 265 19.79 8.96 -4.45
CA LEU A 265 18.81 8.57 -3.43
C LEU A 265 19.53 8.25 -2.10
N PRO A 266 19.11 8.83 -0.95
CA PRO A 266 19.66 8.49 0.35
C PRO A 266 19.51 6.99 0.67
N HIS A 267 20.47 6.44 1.43
CA HIS A 267 20.46 5.04 1.84
C HIS A 267 19.15 4.69 2.59
N PRO A 268 18.56 3.49 2.40
CA PRO A 268 17.30 3.11 3.04
C PRO A 268 17.25 3.26 4.57
N ASP A 269 18.40 3.10 5.23
CA ASP A 269 18.50 3.24 6.69
C ASP A 269 18.31 4.69 7.17
N THR A 270 18.54 5.69 6.31
CA THR A 270 18.34 7.11 6.67
C THR A 270 16.90 7.57 6.43
N TRP A 271 16.01 6.71 5.93
CA TRP A 271 14.61 7.08 5.65
C TRP A 271 13.73 7.15 6.89
N PHE A 272 14.22 6.65 8.03
CA PHE A 272 13.53 6.62 9.31
C PHE A 272 14.50 6.97 10.45
N THR A 273 14.06 7.80 11.40
CA THR A 273 14.70 8.04 12.70
C THR A 273 14.01 7.20 13.78
N GLU A 274 14.57 7.16 14.99
CA GLU A 274 14.04 6.41 16.15
C GLU A 274 12.58 6.76 16.49
N THR A 275 12.11 7.96 16.11
CA THR A 275 10.74 8.44 16.33
C THR A 275 9.83 8.40 15.09
N GLY A 276 10.31 7.98 13.91
CA GLY A 276 9.49 7.92 12.69
C GLY A 276 10.21 8.40 11.43
N SER A 277 9.51 9.08 10.51
CA SER A 277 10.15 9.67 9.32
C SER A 277 11.07 10.84 9.76
N PRO A 278 12.29 11.00 9.21
CA PRO A 278 13.11 12.16 9.46
C PRO A 278 12.33 13.41 9.05
N ALA A 279 12.49 14.49 9.81
CA ALA A 279 11.90 15.76 9.42
C ALA A 279 12.34 16.12 7.99
N PRO A 280 11.44 16.67 7.14
CA PRO A 280 11.81 17.14 5.80
C PRO A 280 13.03 18.08 5.90
N GLY A 281 14.13 17.72 5.24
CA GLY A 281 15.40 18.46 5.30
C GLY A 281 16.54 17.75 6.04
N VAL A 282 16.28 16.70 6.82
CA VAL A 282 17.31 15.99 7.63
C VAL A 282 18.03 14.88 6.84
N THR A 283 17.64 14.59 5.59
CA THR A 283 18.34 13.59 4.74
C THR A 283 19.49 14.19 3.93
N GLY A 284 20.03 15.34 4.35
CA GLY A 284 21.31 15.84 3.89
C GLY A 284 22.29 15.85 5.05
N HIS A 285 23.16 14.84 5.14
CA HIS A 285 24.44 15.05 5.81
C HIS A 285 25.20 16.10 4.99
N GLY A 286 25.05 17.33 5.47
CA GLY A 286 25.83 18.51 5.17
C GLY A 286 25.85 19.37 6.43
N THR A 287 26.06 18.72 7.58
CA THR A 287 26.43 19.37 8.85
C THR A 287 27.48 18.47 9.48
N ASN A 288 28.73 18.79 9.15
CA ASN A 288 29.82 18.74 10.10
C ASN A 288 29.42 19.63 11.28
N ASP A 289 29.28 19.05 12.47
CA ASP A 289 29.81 19.62 13.72
C ASP A 289 29.56 18.64 14.87
N ASP A 290 30.66 18.38 15.60
CA ASP A 290 30.82 17.75 16.91
C ASP A 290 30.92 16.21 17.03
N ASP A 291 32.16 15.77 16.82
CA ASP A 291 33.01 14.93 17.68
C ASP A 291 32.95 13.38 17.69
N ASP A 292 34.14 12.86 17.35
CA ASP A 292 34.85 11.63 17.70
C ASP A 292 34.62 10.31 16.94
N ASP A 293 35.67 10.00 16.14
CA ASP A 293 36.26 8.69 15.81
C ASP A 293 35.47 7.68 14.96
N ASP A 294 35.71 7.67 13.64
CA ASP A 294 36.59 6.67 12.98
C ASP A 294 36.62 6.87 11.44
N ASP A 295 37.80 6.59 10.88
CA ASP A 295 38.27 6.78 9.51
C ASP A 295 37.44 6.19 8.35
N ASP A 296 37.67 6.80 7.17
CA ASP A 296 37.64 6.25 5.80
C ASP A 296 36.30 5.92 5.11
N ASP A 297 35.79 6.88 4.31
CA ASP A 297 35.60 6.73 2.84
C ASP A 297 34.77 7.91 2.25
N ASP A 298 35.46 9.00 1.85
CA ASP A 298 34.91 10.01 0.93
C ASP A 298 34.77 9.43 -0.49
N ILE A 299 33.85 8.48 -0.68
CA ILE A 299 33.43 8.03 -2.01
C ILE A 299 32.55 9.14 -2.61
N VAL A 300 33.18 9.99 -3.42
CA VAL A 300 32.47 10.85 -4.37
C VAL A 300 31.76 9.92 -5.37
N VAL A 301 30.48 9.65 -5.13
CA VAL A 301 29.65 8.90 -6.08
C VAL A 301 29.50 9.74 -7.34
N GLU A 302 30.32 9.43 -8.35
CA GLU A 302 30.21 10.01 -9.68
C GLU A 302 28.81 9.74 -10.26
N ARG A 303 28.23 10.74 -10.92
CA ARG A 303 26.88 10.70 -11.51
C ARG A 303 26.75 9.51 -12.47
N ALA A 304 26.15 8.42 -12.00
CA ALA A 304 25.89 7.25 -12.82
C ALA A 304 24.77 7.54 -13.84
N THR A 305 25.16 7.86 -15.07
CA THR A 305 24.20 8.05 -16.17
C THR A 305 23.72 6.69 -16.66
N THR A 306 22.51 6.28 -16.25
CA THR A 306 21.92 5.02 -16.73
C THR A 306 21.61 5.11 -18.22
N SER A 307 22.12 4.16 -19.01
CA SER A 307 21.86 4.12 -20.45
C SER A 307 20.39 3.85 -20.76
N ILE A 308 19.86 4.55 -21.75
CA ILE A 308 18.44 4.48 -22.15
C ILE A 308 18.22 3.44 -23.28
N ARG A 309 19.31 2.81 -23.73
CA ARG A 309 19.29 1.76 -24.75
C ARG A 309 19.43 0.40 -24.09
N CYS A 310 18.67 -0.57 -24.60
CA CYS A 310 18.75 -1.94 -24.15
C CYS A 310 20.04 -2.61 -24.61
N PRO A 311 20.80 -3.29 -23.72
CA PRO A 311 22.02 -4.01 -24.11
C PRO A 311 21.75 -5.25 -24.99
N LEU A 312 20.50 -5.73 -25.05
CA LEU A 312 20.10 -6.86 -25.88
C LEU A 312 19.60 -6.47 -27.27
N THR A 313 18.77 -5.43 -27.37
CA THR A 313 18.15 -5.02 -28.64
C THR A 313 18.87 -3.84 -29.31
N PHE A 314 19.74 -3.15 -28.58
CA PHE A 314 20.38 -1.89 -28.96
C PHE A 314 19.41 -0.75 -29.33
N GLN A 315 18.11 -0.92 -29.01
CA GLN A 315 17.07 0.08 -29.20
C GLN A 315 16.74 0.78 -27.89
N SER A 316 16.07 1.94 -27.96
CA SER A 316 15.47 2.58 -26.77
C SER A 316 14.48 1.63 -26.10
N PHE A 317 14.47 1.55 -24.77
CA PHE A 317 13.51 0.67 -24.08
C PHE A 317 12.06 1.09 -24.37
N LYS A 318 11.19 0.10 -24.48
CA LYS A 318 9.72 0.26 -24.47
C LYS A 318 9.17 -0.23 -23.15
N GLU A 319 9.56 -1.45 -22.75
CA GLU A 319 9.19 -2.07 -21.48
C GLU A 319 10.47 -2.50 -20.73
N PRO A 320 11.13 -1.57 -20.00
CA PRO A 320 12.36 -1.88 -19.26
C PRO A 320 12.06 -2.76 -18.04
N PHE A 321 12.82 -3.84 -17.91
CA PHE A 321 12.80 -4.78 -16.79
C PHE A 321 14.20 -4.89 -16.18
N THR A 322 14.31 -4.58 -14.90
CA THR A 322 15.56 -4.65 -14.13
C THR A 322 15.58 -5.93 -13.30
N SER A 323 16.75 -6.55 -13.17
CA SER A 323 16.93 -7.72 -12.32
C SER A 323 16.99 -7.34 -10.82
N SER A 324 16.50 -8.22 -9.95
CA SER A 324 16.73 -8.16 -8.51
C SER A 324 18.13 -8.62 -8.08
N LYS A 325 18.86 -9.33 -8.95
CA LYS A 325 20.18 -9.93 -8.67
C LYS A 325 21.36 -9.10 -9.20
N CYS A 326 21.12 -8.25 -10.20
CA CYS A 326 22.13 -7.38 -10.77
C CYS A 326 21.49 -6.05 -11.23
N PRO A 327 22.27 -4.95 -11.31
CA PRO A 327 21.73 -3.63 -11.67
C PRO A 327 21.43 -3.46 -13.17
N HIS A 328 21.22 -4.55 -13.91
CA HIS A 328 21.04 -4.50 -15.36
C HIS A 328 19.57 -4.49 -15.76
N THR A 329 19.25 -3.59 -16.70
CA THR A 329 17.92 -3.41 -17.28
C THR A 329 17.88 -3.93 -18.71
N PHE A 330 16.80 -4.65 -19.04
CA PHE A 330 16.57 -5.26 -20.35
C PHE A 330 15.18 -4.93 -20.89
N GLU A 331 15.00 -5.05 -22.19
CA GLU A 331 13.67 -4.99 -22.80
C GLU A 331 12.90 -6.28 -22.48
N GLN A 332 11.66 -6.15 -21.98
CA GLN A 332 10.86 -7.27 -21.48
C GLN A 332 10.80 -8.43 -22.47
N HIS A 333 10.42 -8.16 -23.71
CA HIS A 333 10.25 -9.20 -24.72
C HIS A 333 11.58 -9.94 -24.99
N ALA A 334 12.70 -9.21 -24.99
CA ALA A 334 14.00 -9.74 -25.38
C ALA A 334 14.56 -10.68 -24.31
N ILE A 335 14.50 -10.27 -23.04
CA ILE A 335 15.00 -11.10 -21.94
C ILE A 335 14.09 -12.30 -21.67
N PHE A 336 12.76 -12.15 -21.80
CA PHE A 336 11.83 -13.25 -21.61
C PHE A 336 11.95 -14.28 -22.73
N GLU A 337 12.14 -13.85 -23.98
CA GLU A 337 12.41 -14.75 -25.09
C GLU A 337 13.72 -15.53 -24.88
N LEU A 338 14.76 -14.85 -24.38
CA LEU A 338 16.05 -15.48 -24.08
C LEU A 338 15.93 -16.53 -22.96
N ILE A 339 15.20 -16.24 -21.88
CA ILE A 339 14.93 -17.21 -20.81
C ILE A 339 14.08 -18.39 -21.33
N ARG A 340 13.10 -18.13 -22.21
CA ARG A 340 12.30 -19.21 -22.80
C ARG A 340 13.14 -20.14 -23.69
N LYS A 341 14.12 -19.60 -24.40
CA LYS A 341 15.02 -20.34 -25.30
C LYS A 341 16.22 -20.97 -24.58
N SER A 342 16.47 -20.63 -23.32
CA SER A 342 17.64 -21.14 -22.60
C SER A 342 17.54 -22.65 -22.33
N SER A 343 18.71 -23.30 -22.37
CA SER A 343 18.88 -24.71 -22.00
C SER A 343 19.16 -24.90 -20.51
N VAL A 344 19.57 -23.84 -19.81
CA VAL A 344 19.91 -23.86 -18.38
C VAL A 344 18.62 -23.93 -17.55
N ARG A 345 18.58 -24.89 -16.63
CA ARG A 345 17.46 -25.06 -15.67
C ARG A 345 17.98 -25.09 -14.24
N LEU A 346 17.26 -24.42 -13.34
CA LEU A 346 17.54 -24.44 -11.91
C LEU A 346 16.93 -25.68 -11.24
N ARG A 347 17.35 -25.94 -10.00
CA ARG A 347 16.73 -26.94 -9.13
C ARG A 347 15.27 -26.55 -8.92
N GLY A 348 14.35 -27.30 -9.54
CA GLY A 348 12.92 -26.95 -9.59
C GLY A 348 12.34 -26.89 -11.01
N GLY A 349 13.18 -27.02 -12.06
CA GLY A 349 12.73 -27.11 -13.45
C GLY A 349 12.48 -25.76 -14.14
N GLU A 350 12.65 -24.64 -13.42
CA GLU A 350 12.57 -23.29 -13.98
C GLU A 350 13.74 -23.03 -14.93
N LYS A 351 13.43 -22.41 -16.08
CA LYS A 351 14.45 -21.98 -17.04
C LYS A 351 15.13 -20.71 -16.52
N ALA A 352 16.45 -20.67 -16.68
CA ALA A 352 17.26 -19.52 -16.31
C ALA A 352 18.21 -19.17 -17.45
N VAL A 353 18.68 -17.92 -17.50
CA VAL A 353 19.73 -17.50 -18.41
C VAL A 353 20.81 -16.74 -17.62
N THR A 354 22.06 -16.86 -18.03
CA THR A 354 23.12 -15.97 -17.53
C THR A 354 22.85 -14.54 -17.99
N CYS A 355 23.11 -13.56 -17.13
CA CYS A 355 22.99 -12.15 -17.47
C CYS A 355 23.74 -11.84 -18.79
N PRO A 356 23.07 -11.27 -19.80
CA PRO A 356 23.71 -11.00 -21.10
C PRO A 356 24.74 -9.87 -21.08
N VAL A 357 24.82 -9.11 -19.99
CA VAL A 357 25.80 -8.03 -19.84
C VAL A 357 27.16 -8.62 -19.55
N THR A 358 28.15 -8.22 -20.34
CA THR A 358 29.54 -8.69 -20.24
C THR A 358 30.08 -8.49 -18.83
N GLY A 359 30.63 -9.54 -18.22
CA GLY A 359 31.20 -9.50 -16.87
C GLY A 359 30.19 -9.72 -15.75
N CYS A 360 28.94 -10.07 -16.05
CA CYS A 360 27.94 -10.43 -15.04
C CYS A 360 27.54 -11.91 -15.14
N ASP A 361 27.84 -12.69 -14.10
CA ASP A 361 27.59 -14.14 -14.08
C ASP A 361 26.28 -14.52 -13.37
N GLN A 362 25.41 -13.55 -13.09
CA GLN A 362 24.16 -13.79 -12.38
C GLN A 362 23.17 -14.60 -13.23
N LEU A 363 22.56 -15.63 -12.63
CA LEU A 363 21.51 -16.43 -13.26
C LEU A 363 20.14 -15.79 -13.04
N LEU A 364 19.52 -15.38 -14.14
CA LEU A 364 18.24 -14.66 -14.18
C LEU A 364 17.10 -15.61 -14.55
N THR A 365 16.05 -15.59 -13.75
CA THR A 365 14.76 -16.21 -14.03
C THR A 365 13.70 -15.16 -14.33
N VAL A 366 12.52 -15.59 -14.77
CA VAL A 366 11.37 -14.68 -14.97
C VAL A 366 10.98 -14.00 -13.65
N ASN A 367 11.10 -14.70 -12.53
CA ASN A 367 10.75 -14.18 -11.21
C ASN A 367 11.73 -13.12 -10.68
N ASP A 368 12.97 -13.12 -11.19
CA ASP A 368 14.00 -12.14 -10.82
C ASP A 368 13.87 -10.82 -11.56
N LEU A 369 13.00 -10.73 -12.57
CA LEU A 369 12.86 -9.55 -13.42
C LEU A 369 11.62 -8.77 -13.03
N ARG A 370 11.80 -7.46 -12.83
CA ARG A 370 10.74 -6.54 -12.43
C ARG A 370 10.71 -5.35 -13.37
N LYS A 371 9.51 -4.86 -13.68
CA LYS A 371 9.35 -3.62 -14.47
C LYS A 371 10.03 -2.48 -13.73
N ASP A 372 10.82 -1.70 -14.46
CA ASP A 372 11.52 -0.53 -13.92
C ASP A 372 10.82 0.77 -14.35
N PRO A 373 9.92 1.32 -13.52
CA PRO A 373 9.16 2.50 -13.88
C PRO A 373 10.03 3.78 -13.92
N ILE A 374 11.24 3.77 -13.32
CA ILE A 374 12.15 4.91 -13.32
C ILE A 374 12.73 5.11 -14.72
N ILE A 375 13.19 4.03 -15.36
CA ILE A 375 13.70 4.09 -16.74
C ILE A 375 12.60 4.52 -17.71
N VAL A 376 11.36 4.04 -17.52
CA VAL A 376 10.20 4.51 -18.31
C VAL A 376 10.02 6.02 -18.19
N ARG A 377 10.11 6.58 -16.98
CA ARG A 377 10.02 8.04 -16.79
C ARG A 377 11.16 8.78 -17.43
N LYS A 378 12.40 8.31 -17.27
CA LYS A 378 13.58 8.93 -17.90
C LYS A 378 13.41 9.03 -19.42
N ILE A 379 12.89 7.96 -20.04
CA ILE A 379 12.57 7.94 -21.47
C ILE A 379 11.50 8.96 -21.81
N LYS A 380 10.39 9.00 -21.06
CA LYS A 380 9.32 9.97 -21.28
C LYS A 380 9.80 11.41 -21.13
N ARG A 381 10.66 11.70 -20.14
CA ARG A 381 11.26 13.02 -19.92
C ARG A 381 12.13 13.43 -21.11
N MET A 382 13.00 12.53 -21.58
CA MET A 382 13.81 12.76 -22.77
C MET A 382 12.96 13.00 -24.03
N GLN A 383 11.97 12.15 -24.28
CA GLN A 383 11.07 12.29 -25.44
C GLN A 383 10.30 13.61 -25.43
N ARG A 384 9.84 14.06 -24.26
CA ARG A 384 9.19 15.38 -24.11
C ARG A 384 10.15 16.53 -24.40
N GLU A 385 11.38 16.43 -23.93
CA GLU A 385 12.37 17.47 -24.19
C GLU A 385 12.80 17.52 -25.66
N GLU A 386 12.96 16.37 -26.31
CA GLU A 386 13.20 16.28 -27.76
C GLU A 386 12.03 16.87 -28.56
N ALA A 387 10.78 16.56 -28.18
CA ALA A 387 9.60 17.14 -28.81
C ALA A 387 9.57 18.67 -28.65
N ARG A 388 9.84 19.17 -27.44
CA ARG A 388 9.90 20.62 -27.17
C ARG A 388 10.98 21.32 -27.99
N LYS A 389 12.16 20.71 -28.12
CA LYS A 389 13.26 21.25 -28.94
C LYS A 389 12.92 21.24 -30.43
N ALA A 390 12.21 20.22 -30.91
CA ALA A 390 11.76 20.16 -32.29
C ALA A 390 10.75 21.29 -32.60
N GLU A 391 9.79 21.53 -31.70
CA GLU A 391 8.83 22.63 -31.84
C GLU A 391 9.49 24.02 -31.80
N GLU A 392 10.53 24.20 -30.98
CA GLU A 392 11.29 25.45 -30.89
C GLU A 392 12.10 25.73 -32.17
N LEU A 393 12.71 24.70 -32.76
CA LEU A 393 13.42 24.82 -34.04
C LEU A 393 12.47 25.13 -35.21
N ASP A 394 11.30 24.50 -35.27
CA ASP A 394 10.30 24.76 -36.32
C ASP A 394 9.75 26.21 -36.25
N ALA A 395 9.72 26.83 -35.07
CA ALA A 395 9.27 28.21 -34.89
C ALA A 395 10.31 29.27 -35.31
N GLU A 396 11.61 28.94 -35.33
CA GLU A 396 12.68 29.85 -35.75
C GLU A 396 12.84 29.95 -37.28
N ASP A 397 12.35 28.96 -38.03
CA ASP A 397 12.44 28.91 -39.49
C ASP A 397 11.31 29.70 -40.21
N GLU A 398 10.26 30.13 -39.51
CA GLU A 398 9.17 30.95 -40.09
C GLU A 398 9.45 32.47 -40.09
N ASP A 399 10.47 32.97 -39.39
CA ASP A 399 10.73 34.42 -39.23
C ASP A 399 11.71 35.02 -40.27
N PHE A 400 12.11 34.26 -41.31
CA PHE A 400 13.01 34.72 -42.39
C PHE A 400 12.31 35.06 -43.72
N SER A 401 11.00 35.33 -43.70
CA SER A 401 10.27 35.80 -44.89
C SER A 401 10.06 37.32 -44.88
N ILE A 402 11.15 38.09 -45.03
CA ILE A 402 11.06 39.52 -45.35
C ILE A 402 10.44 39.66 -46.75
N SER A 403 9.12 39.84 -46.81
CA SER A 403 8.46 40.32 -48.02
C SER A 403 8.45 41.85 -48.02
N PRO A 404 9.00 42.52 -49.05
CA PRO A 404 9.04 43.97 -49.12
C PRO A 404 7.64 44.53 -49.39
N GLN A 405 7.25 45.56 -48.65
CA GLN A 405 6.02 46.30 -48.92
C GLN A 405 5.99 46.86 -50.35
N PRO A 406 4.77 47.08 -50.87
CA PRO A 406 4.51 48.37 -51.48
C PRO A 406 3.26 49.06 -50.93
N ASN A 407 3.42 50.37 -50.81
CA ASN A 407 2.46 51.37 -50.38
C ASN A 407 1.19 51.44 -51.24
N ARG A 408 0.09 51.82 -50.56
CA ARG A 408 -0.87 52.90 -50.89
C ARG A 408 -2.33 52.52 -51.18
N ALA A 409 -3.18 52.99 -50.25
CA ALA A 409 -4.52 53.58 -50.40
C ALA A 409 -5.61 52.78 -51.14
N SER A 410 -6.68 52.45 -50.42
CA SER A 410 -8.09 52.61 -50.84
C SER A 410 -9.04 52.30 -49.66
N GLN A 411 -9.86 53.29 -49.29
CA GLN A 411 -10.98 53.14 -48.36
C GLN A 411 -12.03 52.19 -48.93
N ALA A 412 -12.57 51.29 -48.11
CA ALA A 412 -13.86 50.64 -48.38
C ALA A 412 -14.58 50.34 -47.06
N GLN A 413 -15.76 50.96 -46.93
CA GLN A 413 -16.72 50.80 -45.85
C GLN A 413 -17.21 49.36 -45.75
N ILE A 414 -17.23 48.78 -44.55
CA ILE A 414 -17.98 47.55 -44.27
C ILE A 414 -19.24 47.93 -43.49
N LYS A 415 -20.37 47.77 -44.17
CA LYS A 415 -21.73 47.88 -43.65
C LYS A 415 -21.99 46.77 -42.62
N MET A 416 -22.52 47.15 -41.48
CA MET A 416 -23.15 46.22 -40.54
C MET A 416 -24.51 45.79 -41.10
N SER A 417 -24.70 44.49 -41.30
CA SER A 417 -26.01 43.89 -41.56
C SER A 417 -26.36 42.90 -40.46
N SER A 418 -27.32 43.33 -39.65
CA SER A 418 -28.15 42.53 -38.76
C SER A 418 -28.83 41.36 -39.48
N SER A 419 -28.88 40.18 -38.83
CA SER A 419 -30.00 39.26 -39.02
C SER A 419 -30.30 38.42 -37.78
N SER A 420 -31.60 38.35 -37.54
CA SER A 420 -32.30 37.88 -36.36
C SER A 420 -32.53 36.36 -36.31
N ARG A 421 -32.84 35.91 -35.08
CA ARG A 421 -33.82 34.85 -34.70
C ARG A 421 -33.56 33.39 -35.09
N LEU A 422 -33.37 32.55 -34.07
CA LEU A 422 -33.98 31.23 -33.88
C LEU A 422 -34.09 30.99 -32.34
N GLN A 423 -35.22 31.29 -31.69
CA GLN A 423 -36.36 30.40 -31.37
C GLN A 423 -35.97 28.98 -30.89
N ALA A 424 -36.13 28.76 -29.58
CA ALA A 424 -36.09 27.46 -28.91
C ALA A 424 -37.49 26.80 -28.91
N PRO A 425 -37.58 25.46 -28.88
CA PRO A 425 -38.77 24.78 -28.41
C PRO A 425 -38.54 24.12 -27.04
N LEU A 426 -39.53 24.33 -26.18
CA LEU A 426 -39.88 23.55 -25.01
C LEU A 426 -40.54 22.23 -25.46
N ALA A 427 -40.03 21.10 -24.98
CA ALA A 427 -40.80 19.92 -24.57
C ALA A 427 -39.93 19.06 -23.66
#